data_AF-A0A495YY19-F1
#
_entry.id   AF-A0A495YY19-F1
#
_cell.length_a   1.000
_cell.length_b   1.000
_cell.length_c   1.000
_cell.angle_alpha   90.00
_cell.angle_beta   90.00
_cell.angle_gamma   90.00
#
_symmetry.space_group_name_H-M   'P 1'
#
loop_
_entity.id
_entity.type
_entity.pdbx_description
1 polymer ?
#
loop_
_entity_poly.entity_id
_entity_poly.type
_entity_poly.pdbx_seq_one_letter_code
_entity_poly.pdbx_strand_id
1 'polypeptide(L)'
;MNNKLSRRLLPFYMKLPVFWAFIIVTFVGEVLWVATISKFPWIDLRWSSFGYAFGIVLGFMQGKWTSRLWEKSYLQVLRREITFWQAKGAKSLTYFTCFALGLPVVGIILIRSMAQLAGIQSYVFGFVGGMNVALLLWVRRIPK
;
A
#
# COMPACT_ATOMS: atom_id res chain seq x y z
N MET A 1 -23.56 20.28 -14.34
CA MET A 1 -22.46 20.15 -13.36
C MET A 1 -21.42 19.19 -13.91
N ASN A 2 -20.13 19.57 -13.90
CA ASN A 2 -19.06 18.76 -14.46
C ASN A 2 -18.95 17.44 -13.67
N ASN A 3 -19.38 16.31 -14.24
CA ASN A 3 -19.36 14.98 -13.59
C ASN A 3 -17.95 14.34 -13.57
N LYS A 4 -16.89 15.15 -13.65
CA LYS A 4 -15.51 14.68 -13.69
C LYS A 4 -14.83 14.94 -12.35
N LEU A 5 -14.15 13.92 -11.83
CA LEU A 5 -13.33 14.01 -10.62
C LEU A 5 -12.20 15.01 -10.87
N SER A 6 -12.14 16.09 -10.10
CA SER A 6 -11.00 17.02 -10.06
C SER A 6 -10.11 16.68 -8.87
N ARG A 7 -8.80 16.88 -9.03
CA ARG A 7 -7.79 16.66 -7.98
C ARG A 7 -8.05 17.51 -6.72
N ARG A 8 -8.79 18.62 -6.84
CA ARG A 8 -9.19 19.47 -5.70
C ARG A 8 -10.16 18.78 -4.74
N LEU A 9 -10.95 17.82 -5.24
CA LEU A 9 -11.93 17.06 -4.44
C LEU A 9 -11.29 15.88 -3.71
N LEU A 10 -9.99 15.64 -3.91
CA LEU A 10 -9.25 14.62 -3.19
C LEU A 10 -8.92 15.10 -1.77
N PRO A 11 -9.08 14.25 -0.75
CA PRO A 11 -8.68 14.58 0.61
C PRO A 11 -7.17 14.78 0.69
N PHE A 12 -6.72 15.45 1.76
CA PHE A 12 -5.32 15.81 1.96
C PHE A 12 -4.36 14.62 1.77
N TYR A 13 -4.71 13.45 2.33
CA TYR A 13 -3.88 12.24 2.26
C TYR A 13 -3.77 11.62 0.86
N MET A 14 -4.60 12.03 -0.10
CA MET A 14 -4.54 11.58 -1.50
C MET A 14 -3.89 12.63 -2.42
N LYS A 15 -3.20 13.63 -1.85
CA LYS A 15 -2.46 14.62 -2.64
C LYS A 15 -1.11 14.06 -3.07
N LEU A 16 -0.63 14.48 -4.24
CA LEU A 16 0.64 14.03 -4.81
C LEU A 16 1.85 14.19 -3.88
N PRO A 17 2.03 15.32 -3.14
CA PRO A 17 3.17 15.45 -2.22
C PRO A 17 3.13 14.42 -1.10
N VAL A 18 1.94 14.06 -0.63
CA VAL A 18 1.76 13.09 0.46
C VAL A 18 2.14 11.69 -0.01
N PHE A 19 1.73 11.30 -1.22
CA PHE A 19 2.16 10.02 -1.80
C PHE A 19 3.67 9.96 -1.99
N TRP A 20 4.30 11.04 -2.46
CA TRP A 20 5.75 11.10 -2.57
C TRP A 20 6.44 10.95 -1.22
N ALA A 21 5.95 11.65 -0.19
CA ALA A 21 6.48 11.52 1.16
C ALA A 21 6.40 10.06 1.66
N PHE A 22 5.27 9.39 1.48
CA PHE A 22 5.13 7.99 1.88
C PHE A 22 6.07 7.05 1.10
N ILE A 23 6.21 7.22 -0.21
CA ILE A 23 7.15 6.42 -1.02
C ILE A 23 8.58 6.60 -0.52
N ILE A 24 9.02 7.86 -0.31
CA ILE A 24 10.36 8.17 0.19
C ILE A 24 10.56 7.56 1.58
N VAL A 25 9.60 7.74 2.50
CA VAL A 25 9.67 7.17 3.85
C VAL A 25 9.76 5.64 3.81
N THR A 26 9.00 4.97 2.93
CA THR A 26 9.09 3.50 2.80
C THR A 26 10.43 3.04 2.26
N PHE A 27 11.03 3.79 1.32
CA PHE A 27 12.33 3.46 0.76
C PHE A 27 13.46 3.70 1.78
N VAL A 28 13.47 4.86 2.44
CA VAL A 28 14.43 5.16 3.50
C VAL A 28 14.28 4.18 4.67
N GLY A 29 13.05 3.84 5.04
CA GLY A 29 12.75 2.84 6.07
C GLY A 29 13.33 1.47 5.73
N GLU A 30 13.16 1.01 4.49
CA GLU A 30 13.76 -0.25 4.03
C GLU A 30 15.29 -0.20 4.06
N VAL A 31 15.91 0.87 3.57
CA VAL A 31 17.38 1.00 3.58
C VAL A 31 17.93 0.98 5.01
N LEU A 32 17.31 1.72 5.93
CA LEU A 32 17.70 1.72 7.35
C LEU A 32 17.46 0.35 8.00
N TRP A 33 16.37 -0.31 7.63
CA TRP A 33 16.06 -1.66 8.13
C TRP A 33 17.12 -2.66 7.69
N VAL A 34 17.39 -2.74 6.38
CA VAL A 34 18.42 -3.61 5.78
C VAL A 34 19.80 -3.32 6.40
N ALA A 35 20.17 -2.04 6.53
CA ALA A 35 21.42 -1.64 7.17
C ALA A 35 21.50 -2.10 8.63
N THR A 36 20.40 -2.07 9.37
CA THR A 36 20.34 -2.53 10.76
C THR A 36 20.47 -4.04 10.84
N ILE A 37 19.71 -4.80 10.06
CA ILE A 37 19.73 -6.26 10.10
C ILE A 37 21.03 -6.85 9.55
N SER A 38 21.70 -6.15 8.63
CA SER A 38 22.99 -6.59 8.06
C SER A 38 24.13 -6.68 9.08
N LYS A 39 23.97 -6.03 10.25
CA LYS A 39 24.92 -6.13 11.36
C LYS A 39 24.85 -7.48 12.09
N PHE A 40 23.83 -8.29 11.83
CA PHE A 40 23.59 -9.57 12.48
C PHE A 40 23.87 -10.72 11.50
N PRO A 41 24.97 -11.46 11.64
CA PRO A 41 25.41 -12.46 10.66
C PRO A 41 24.51 -13.70 10.56
N TRP A 42 23.62 -13.92 11.54
CA TRP A 42 22.64 -14.99 11.53
C TRP A 42 21.33 -14.65 10.79
N ILE A 43 21.18 -13.41 10.31
CA ILE A 43 20.00 -12.98 9.55
C ILE A 43 20.30 -13.12 8.06
N ASP A 44 19.58 -14.02 7.40
CA ASP A 44 19.65 -14.15 5.94
C ASP A 44 18.90 -12.99 5.26
N LEU A 45 19.66 -12.08 4.66
CA LEU A 45 19.18 -10.89 3.95
C LEU A 45 18.29 -11.21 2.75
N ARG A 46 18.34 -12.45 2.22
CA ARG A 46 17.46 -12.88 1.12
C ARG A 46 16.00 -12.82 1.51
N TRP A 47 15.67 -13.10 2.77
CA TRP A 47 14.29 -12.98 3.26
C TRP A 47 13.79 -11.54 3.29
N SER A 48 14.67 -10.58 3.62
CA SER A 48 14.35 -9.16 3.54
C SER A 48 14.10 -8.73 2.09
N SER A 49 15.00 -9.09 1.17
CA SER A 49 14.86 -8.77 -0.25
C SER A 49 13.59 -9.39 -0.86
N PHE A 50 13.33 -10.67 -0.55
CA PHE A 50 12.12 -11.37 -0.98
C PHE A 50 10.87 -10.73 -0.41
N GLY A 51 10.86 -10.44 0.91
CA GLY A 51 9.77 -9.77 1.59
C GLY A 51 9.44 -8.43 0.93
N TYR A 52 10.45 -7.58 0.72
CA TYR A 52 10.30 -6.28 0.08
C TYR A 52 9.72 -6.38 -1.33
N ALA A 53 10.30 -7.24 -2.19
CA ALA A 53 9.82 -7.44 -3.55
C ALA A 53 8.37 -7.98 -3.59
N PHE A 54 8.06 -8.96 -2.75
CA PHE A 54 6.71 -9.52 -2.63
C PHE A 54 5.71 -8.47 -2.13
N GLY A 55 6.12 -7.67 -1.15
CA GLY A 55 5.37 -6.53 -0.63
C GLY A 55 5.03 -5.55 -1.74
N ILE A 56 6.01 -5.10 -2.53
CA ILE A 56 5.80 -4.17 -3.64
C ILE A 56 4.73 -4.68 -4.61
N VAL A 57 4.82 -5.95 -5.01
CA VAL A 57 3.88 -6.54 -5.96
C VAL A 57 2.45 -6.53 -5.40
N LEU A 58 2.25 -7.05 -4.18
CA LEU A 58 0.93 -7.09 -3.57
C LEU A 58 0.38 -5.70 -3.28
N GLY A 59 1.22 -4.79 -2.79
CA GLY A 59 0.88 -3.40 -2.53
C GLY A 59 0.45 -2.69 -3.82
N PHE A 60 1.20 -2.86 -4.90
CA PHE A 60 0.87 -2.27 -6.20
C PHE A 60 -0.44 -2.83 -6.78
N MET A 61 -0.65 -4.15 -6.71
CA MET A 61 -1.92 -4.76 -7.09
C MET A 61 -3.08 -4.17 -6.30
N GLN A 62 -2.91 -4.02 -4.98
CA GLN A 62 -3.91 -3.42 -4.11
C GLN A 62 -4.20 -1.97 -4.49
N GLY A 63 -3.18 -1.13 -4.65
CA GLY A 63 -3.35 0.26 -5.05
C GLY A 63 -4.01 0.40 -6.44
N LYS A 64 -3.75 -0.54 -7.35
CA LYS A 64 -4.40 -0.60 -8.67
C LYS A 64 -5.88 -0.96 -8.58
N TRP A 65 -6.27 -1.87 -7.69
CA TRP A 65 -7.68 -2.18 -7.46
C TRP A 65 -8.40 -1.04 -6.74
N THR A 66 -7.76 -0.44 -5.74
CA THR A 66 -8.25 0.75 -5.03
C THR A 66 -8.50 1.91 -6.00
N SER A 67 -7.54 2.24 -6.86
CA SER A 67 -7.69 3.31 -7.86
C SER A 67 -8.85 3.05 -8.83
N ARG A 68 -9.02 1.81 -9.31
CA ARG A 68 -10.15 1.43 -10.18
C ARG A 68 -11.50 1.56 -9.49
N LEU A 69 -11.58 1.23 -8.19
CA LEU A 69 -12.78 1.41 -7.40
C LEU A 69 -13.13 2.89 -7.28
N TRP A 70 -12.15 3.72 -6.94
CA TRP A 70 -12.35 5.16 -6.81
C TRP A 70 -12.67 5.85 -8.14
N GLU A 71 -12.04 5.44 -9.24
CA GLU A 71 -12.36 5.97 -10.56
C GLU A 71 -13.86 5.84 -10.90
N LYS A 72 -14.50 4.75 -10.48
CA LYS A 72 -15.92 4.47 -10.77
C LYS A 72 -16.88 5.05 -9.75
N SER A 73 -16.53 4.97 -8.47
CA SER A 73 -17.48 5.18 -7.38
C SER A 73 -17.15 6.38 -6.48
N TYR A 74 -15.99 7.03 -6.64
CA TYR A 74 -15.56 8.10 -5.73
C TYR A 74 -16.54 9.27 -5.68
N LEU A 75 -17.02 9.77 -6.83
CA LEU A 75 -17.98 10.88 -6.84
C LEU A 75 -19.34 10.49 -6.26
N GLN A 76 -19.80 9.26 -6.52
CA GLN A 76 -21.07 8.76 -5.99
C GLN A 76 -21.00 8.63 -4.46
N VAL A 77 -19.87 8.14 -3.94
CA VAL A 77 -19.60 8.08 -2.49
C VAL A 77 -19.50 9.48 -1.89
N LEU A 78 -18.80 10.42 -2.54
CA LEU A 78 -18.64 11.80 -2.08
C LEU A 78 -19.99 12.53 -1.99
N ARG A 79 -20.88 12.28 -2.97
CA ARG A 79 -22.24 12.83 -3.03
C ARG A 79 -23.24 12.11 -2.13
N ARG A 80 -22.81 11.06 -1.40
CA ARG A 80 -23.66 10.19 -0.57
C ARG A 80 -24.77 9.48 -1.36
N GLU A 81 -24.61 9.30 -2.66
CA GLU A 81 -25.53 8.53 -3.51
C GLU A 81 -25.42 7.03 -3.20
N ILE A 82 -24.20 6.57 -2.86
CA ILE A 82 -23.92 5.22 -2.39
C ILE A 82 -22.98 5.26 -1.18
N THR A 83 -23.04 4.23 -0.34
CA THR A 83 -22.05 4.00 0.71
C THR A 83 -20.80 3.31 0.14
N PHE A 84 -19.67 3.40 0.84
CA PHE A 84 -18.44 2.70 0.46
C PHE A 84 -18.67 1.19 0.26
N TRP A 85 -19.47 0.56 1.12
CA TRP A 85 -19.78 -0.87 1.06
C TRP A 85 -20.61 -1.28 -0.15
N GLN A 86 -21.35 -0.33 -0.74
CA GLN A 86 -22.13 -0.54 -1.96
C GLN A 86 -21.29 -0.33 -3.24
N ALA A 87 -20.10 0.27 -3.14
CA ALA A 87 -19.22 0.44 -4.29
C ALA A 87 -18.74 -0.92 -4.82
N LYS A 88 -18.82 -1.11 -6.13
CA LYS A 88 -18.45 -2.38 -6.79
C LYS A 88 -16.97 -2.68 -6.54
N GLY A 89 -16.72 -3.80 -5.85
CA GLY A 89 -15.37 -4.26 -5.51
C GLY A 89 -14.89 -3.87 -4.11
N ALA A 90 -15.64 -3.06 -3.35
CA ALA A 90 -15.23 -2.61 -2.02
C ALA A 90 -15.00 -3.78 -1.06
N LYS A 91 -15.93 -4.74 -1.01
CA LYS A 91 -15.81 -5.92 -0.13
C LYS A 91 -14.56 -6.76 -0.44
N SER A 92 -14.33 -7.06 -1.72
CA SER A 92 -13.17 -7.84 -2.15
C SER A 92 -11.86 -7.10 -1.85
N LEU A 93 -11.82 -5.79 -2.06
CA LEU A 93 -10.68 -4.94 -1.73
C LEU A 93 -10.40 -4.94 -0.22
N THR A 94 -11.45 -4.84 0.60
CA THR A 94 -11.34 -4.91 2.07
C THR A 94 -10.81 -6.27 2.51
N TYR A 95 -11.36 -7.37 2.02
CA TYR A 95 -10.86 -8.71 2.36
C TYR A 95 -9.39 -8.86 1.96
N PHE A 96 -9.01 -8.47 0.75
CA PHE A 96 -7.61 -8.51 0.33
C PHE A 96 -6.72 -7.67 1.26
N THR A 97 -7.16 -6.47 1.65
CA THR A 97 -6.40 -5.62 2.59
C THR A 97 -6.22 -6.32 3.93
N CYS A 98 -7.30 -6.88 4.48
CA CYS A 98 -7.27 -7.60 5.75
C CYS A 98 -6.34 -8.81 5.68
N PHE A 99 -6.35 -9.59 4.59
CA PHE A 99 -5.43 -10.70 4.39
C PHE A 99 -3.99 -10.23 4.22
N ALA A 100 -3.75 -9.25 3.36
CA ALA A 100 -2.42 -8.75 3.04
C ALA A 100 -1.72 -8.08 4.24
N LEU A 101 -2.48 -7.38 5.10
CA LEU A 101 -1.98 -6.80 6.35
C LEU A 101 -2.02 -7.79 7.52
N GLY A 102 -2.90 -8.78 7.48
CA GLY A 102 -2.97 -9.86 8.45
C GLY A 102 -1.77 -10.83 8.34
N LEU A 103 -1.20 -10.99 7.14
CA LEU A 103 0.01 -11.80 6.90
C LEU A 103 1.17 -11.42 7.85
N PRO A 104 1.56 -10.13 7.98
CA PRO A 104 2.52 -9.70 8.98
C PRO A 104 2.16 -10.07 10.43
N VAL A 105 0.90 -9.88 10.83
CA VAL A 105 0.46 -10.12 12.21
C VAL A 105 0.52 -11.60 12.56
N VAL A 106 -0.02 -12.45 11.67
CA VAL A 106 0.02 -13.90 11.82
C VAL A 106 1.45 -14.41 11.74
N GLY A 107 2.25 -13.84 10.84
CA GLY A 107 3.66 -14.14 10.70
C GLY A 107 4.42 -13.88 12.00
N ILE A 108 4.24 -12.72 12.64
CA ILE A 108 4.89 -12.40 13.93
C ILE A 108 4.51 -13.40 15.03
N ILE A 109 3.27 -13.87 15.07
CA ILE A 109 2.78 -14.80 16.10
C ILE A 109 3.29 -16.23 15.88
N LEU A 110 3.33 -16.69 14.63
CA LEU A 110 3.65 -18.09 14.29
C LEU A 110 5.15 -18.31 14.05
N ILE A 111 5.89 -17.28 13.63
CA ILE A 111 7.29 -17.40 13.23
C ILE A 111 8.21 -17.02 14.40
N ARG A 112 9.01 -18.00 14.84
CA ARG A 112 10.04 -17.80 15.87
C ARG A 112 11.42 -17.44 15.31
N SER A 113 11.57 -17.41 13.99
CA SER A 113 12.85 -17.12 13.33
C SER A 113 13.03 -15.62 13.10
N MET A 114 14.09 -15.05 13.69
CA MET A 114 14.47 -13.65 13.48
C MET A 114 14.75 -13.32 12.01
N ALA A 115 15.23 -14.30 11.22
CA ALA A 115 15.47 -14.12 9.79
C ALA A 115 14.17 -13.92 8.99
N GLN A 116 13.12 -14.67 9.34
CA GLN A 116 11.81 -14.55 8.68
C GLN A 116 11.04 -13.31 9.16
N LEU A 117 11.19 -12.90 10.42
CA LEU A 117 10.67 -11.62 10.92
C LEU A 117 11.27 -10.42 10.17
N ALA A 118 12.57 -10.49 9.81
CA ALA A 118 13.19 -9.48 8.96
C ALA A 118 12.54 -9.36 7.58
N GLY A 119 12.13 -10.50 7.00
CA GLY A 119 11.34 -10.54 5.77
C GLY A 119 9.97 -9.90 5.91
N ILE A 120 9.28 -10.10 7.03
CA ILE A 120 7.95 -9.51 7.29
C ILE A 120 8.01 -7.99 7.36
N GLN A 121 8.99 -7.43 8.07
CA GLN A 121 9.14 -5.98 8.16
C GLN A 121 9.43 -5.36 6.78
N SER A 122 10.30 -6.01 6.01
CA SER A 122 10.62 -5.59 4.63
C SER A 122 9.40 -5.67 3.72
N TYR A 123 8.57 -6.70 3.89
CA TYR A 123 7.29 -6.82 3.22
C TYR A 123 6.35 -5.65 3.50
N VAL A 124 6.26 -5.17 4.75
CA VAL A 124 5.41 -4.02 5.09
C VAL A 124 5.88 -2.75 4.37
N PHE A 125 7.19 -2.49 4.35
CA PHE A 125 7.74 -1.34 3.60
C PHE A 125 7.44 -1.46 2.10
N GLY A 126 7.66 -2.65 1.52
CA GLY A 126 7.35 -2.91 0.12
C GLY A 126 5.87 -2.72 -0.20
N PHE A 127 4.97 -3.26 0.63
CA PHE A 127 3.52 -3.18 0.45
C PHE A 127 3.02 -1.74 0.47
N VAL A 128 3.41 -0.98 1.49
CA VAL A 128 3.00 0.42 1.62
C VAL A 128 3.60 1.24 0.48
N GLY A 129 4.87 1.05 0.14
CA GLY A 129 5.53 1.73 -0.98
C GLY A 129 4.83 1.46 -2.31
N GLY A 130 4.63 0.19 -2.67
CA GLY A 130 3.99 -0.24 -3.91
C GLY A 130 2.55 0.28 -4.05
N MET A 131 1.77 0.23 -2.96
CA MET A 131 0.42 0.78 -2.94
C MET A 131 0.40 2.28 -3.23
N ASN A 132 1.27 3.05 -2.58
CA ASN A 132 1.36 4.49 -2.78
C ASN A 132 1.84 4.86 -4.20
N VAL A 133 2.73 4.07 -4.80
CA VAL A 133 3.12 4.25 -6.22
C VAL A 133 1.91 4.09 -7.14
N ALA A 134 1.11 3.03 -6.98
CA ALA A 134 -0.06 2.81 -7.81
C ALA A 134 -1.10 3.93 -7.66
N LEU A 135 -1.34 4.39 -6.43
CA LEU A 135 -2.26 5.49 -6.16
C LEU A 135 -1.74 6.84 -6.71
N LEU A 136 -0.44 7.10 -6.60
CA LEU A 136 0.19 8.28 -7.18
C LEU A 136 0.02 8.31 -8.70
N LEU A 137 0.24 7.19 -9.38
CA LEU A 137 0.04 7.07 -10.83
C LEU A 137 -1.42 7.35 -11.23
N TRP A 138 -2.39 6.92 -10.42
CA TRP A 138 -3.80 7.24 -10.63
C TRP A 138 -4.08 8.74 -10.42
N VAL A 139 -3.68 9.33 -9.28
CA VAL A 139 -3.93 10.75 -8.99
C VAL A 139 -3.29 11.68 -10.02
N ARG A 140 -2.14 11.30 -10.59
CA ARG A 140 -1.49 12.03 -11.68
C ARG A 140 -2.37 12.17 -12.93
N ARG A 141 -3.23 11.19 -13.20
CA ARG A 141 -4.14 11.17 -14.36
C ARG A 141 -5.42 11.99 -14.14
N ILE A 142 -5.73 12.35 -12.89
CA ILE A 142 -6.90 13.16 -12.56
C ILE A 142 -6.64 14.63 -12.95
N PRO A 143 -7.57 15.30 -13.64
CA PRO A 143 -7.43 16.71 -14.02
C PRO A 143 -7.32 17.63 -12.79
N LYS A 144 -6.65 18.77 -12.97
CA LYS A 144 -6.39 19.75 -11.91
C LYS A 144 -7.65 20.42 -11.34
#